data_AF-A0A7W0GBN8-F1
#
_entry.id   AF-A0A7W0GBN8-F1
#
_cell.length_a   1.000
_cell.length_b   1.000
_cell.length_c   1.000
_cell.angle_alpha   90.00
_cell.angle_beta   90.00
_cell.angle_gamma   90.00
#
_symmetry.space_group_name_H-M   'P 1'
#
loop_
_entity.id
_entity.type
_entity.pdbx_description
1 polymer ?
#
loop_
_entity_poly.entity_id
_entity_poly.type
_entity_poly.pdbx_seq_one_letter_code
_entity_poly.pdbx_strand_id
1 'polypeptide(L)'
;MHWGIDIAAPMYTPIYSAGDGTVIQAGPATGFGQAVYIQHTNGDVTVYGHMEVIEVVAGQRVAGGQEIALVGSQGFSTGPHLHFEVHVGDINGTRVDPVIWLANRGVYV
;
A
#
# COMPACT_ATOMS: atom_id res chain seq x y z
N MET A 1 -7.16 -15.17 -5.93
CA MET A 1 -6.97 -15.14 -4.47
C MET A 1 -6.66 -13.70 -4.12
N HIS A 2 -7.38 -13.12 -3.17
CA HIS A 2 -7.25 -11.71 -2.76
C HIS A 2 -6.56 -11.71 -1.39
N TRP A 3 -5.37 -11.12 -1.32
CA TRP A 3 -4.47 -11.21 -0.16
C TRP A 3 -4.39 -9.92 0.64
N GLY A 4 -5.28 -8.98 0.33
CA GLY A 4 -5.34 -7.65 0.92
C GLY A 4 -6.75 -7.29 1.33
N ILE A 5 -6.96 -6.00 1.55
CA ILE A 5 -8.28 -5.39 1.68
C ILE A 5 -8.45 -4.33 0.59
N ASP A 6 -9.68 -4.18 0.12
CA ASP A 6 -10.05 -3.13 -0.83
C ASP A 6 -10.82 -2.03 -0.09
N ILE A 7 -10.32 -0.81 -0.15
CA ILE A 7 -10.92 0.36 0.47
C ILE A 7 -11.42 1.27 -0.65
N ALA A 8 -12.74 1.30 -0.84
CA ALA A 8 -13.37 2.09 -1.87
C ALA A 8 -13.17 3.59 -1.62
N ALA A 9 -12.72 4.31 -2.64
CA ALA A 9 -12.52 5.75 -2.59
C ALA A 9 -12.62 6.34 -4.00
N PRO A 10 -13.10 7.58 -4.18
CA PRO A 10 -13.09 8.24 -5.48
C PRO A 10 -11.68 8.32 -6.10
N MET A 11 -11.63 8.39 -7.43
CA MET A 11 -10.38 8.72 -8.15
C MET A 11 -9.71 9.94 -7.52
N TYR A 12 -8.39 9.90 -7.47
CA TYR A 12 -7.53 10.96 -6.93
C TYR A 12 -7.65 11.23 -5.43
N THR A 13 -8.33 10.36 -4.67
CA THR A 13 -8.29 10.43 -3.20
C THR A 13 -6.84 10.21 -2.72
N PRO A 14 -6.31 11.06 -1.82
CA PRO A 14 -4.97 10.86 -1.27
C PRO A 14 -4.81 9.51 -0.55
N ILE A 15 -3.67 8.86 -0.79
CA ILE A 15 -3.23 7.65 -0.10
C ILE A 15 -2.05 8.03 0.79
N TYR A 16 -2.14 7.67 2.06
CA TYR A 16 -1.12 7.95 3.07
C TYR A 16 -0.41 6.68 3.51
N SER A 17 0.88 6.81 3.86
CA SER A 17 1.63 5.71 4.45
C SER A 17 1.04 5.29 5.80
N ALA A 18 0.81 3.99 5.99
CA ALA A 18 0.30 3.42 7.24
C ALA A 18 1.27 3.54 8.42
N GLY A 19 2.55 3.84 8.17
CA GLY A 19 3.56 4.01 9.21
C GLY A 19 4.92 4.40 8.64
N ASP A 20 5.84 4.83 9.51
CA ASP A 20 7.19 5.22 9.10
C ASP A 20 7.90 4.10 8.33
N GLY A 21 8.64 4.45 7.28
CA GLY A 21 9.35 3.45 6.51
C GLY A 21 10.21 4.00 5.38
N THR A 22 10.73 3.07 4.58
CA THR A 22 11.46 3.36 3.35
C THR A 22 10.71 2.76 2.17
N VAL A 23 10.45 3.56 1.14
CA VAL A 23 9.88 3.09 -0.11
C VAL A 23 10.90 2.19 -0.79
N ILE A 24 10.56 0.90 -0.95
CA ILE A 24 11.45 -0.08 -1.58
C ILE A 24 11.13 -0.31 -3.06
N GLN A 25 9.88 -0.06 -3.47
CA GLN A 25 9.44 -0.04 -4.87
C GLN A 25 8.33 0.99 -5.04
N ALA A 26 8.32 1.66 -6.20
CA ALA A 26 7.30 2.64 -6.58
C ALA A 26 7.22 2.66 -8.12
N GLY A 27 6.10 2.20 -8.68
CA GLY A 27 5.88 2.15 -10.12
C GLY A 27 5.07 0.94 -10.59
N PRO A 28 5.25 0.52 -11.86
CA PRO A 28 4.44 -0.53 -12.45
C PRO A 28 4.59 -1.87 -11.72
N ALA A 29 3.47 -2.51 -11.41
CA ALA A 29 3.44 -3.81 -10.75
C ALA A 29 2.34 -4.70 -11.34
N THR A 30 2.69 -5.93 -11.69
CA THR A 30 1.77 -6.91 -12.28
C THR A 30 0.57 -7.14 -11.37
N GLY A 31 -0.64 -7.04 -11.93
CA GLY A 31 -1.90 -7.15 -11.20
C GLY A 31 -2.37 -5.84 -10.57
N PHE A 32 -1.46 -5.00 -10.06
CA PHE A 32 -1.81 -3.72 -9.42
C PHE A 32 -1.89 -2.54 -10.39
N GLY A 33 -1.30 -2.68 -11.59
CA GLY A 33 -1.09 -1.54 -12.48
C GLY A 33 0.08 -0.73 -11.95
N GLN A 34 -0.17 0.12 -10.96
CA GLN A 34 0.83 0.86 -10.21
C GLN A 34 0.79 0.42 -8.75
N ALA A 35 1.96 0.32 -8.10
CA ALA A 35 2.07 0.02 -6.68
C ALA A 35 3.23 0.75 -5.99
N VAL A 36 3.08 0.94 -4.68
CA VAL A 36 4.11 1.46 -3.78
C VAL A 36 4.29 0.43 -2.68
N TYR A 37 5.54 0.11 -2.38
CA TYR A 37 5.94 -0.85 -1.35
C TYR A 37 6.77 -0.10 -0.32
N ILE A 38 6.37 -0.15 0.95
CA ILE A 38 7.05 0.55 2.04
C ILE A 38 7.50 -0.48 3.07
N GLN A 39 8.82 -0.59 3.27
CA GLN A 39 9.37 -1.40 4.35
C GLN A 39 9.46 -0.58 5.63
N HIS A 40 8.87 -1.12 6.69
CA HIS A 40 8.85 -0.54 8.03
C HIS A 40 10.06 -1.00 8.84
N THR A 41 10.31 -0.32 9.97
CA THR A 41 11.46 -0.60 10.85
C THR A 41 11.45 -2.02 11.46
N ASN A 42 10.28 -2.65 11.56
CA ASN A 42 10.14 -4.04 12.02
C ASN A 42 10.32 -5.08 10.89
N GLY A 43 10.62 -4.64 9.66
CA GLY A 43 10.82 -5.50 8.49
C GLY A 43 9.57 -5.72 7.64
N ASP A 44 8.37 -5.52 8.21
CA ASP A 44 7.11 -5.68 7.48
C ASP A 44 7.05 -4.71 6.28
N VAL A 45 6.41 -5.17 5.21
CA VAL A 45 6.17 -4.37 4.01
C VAL A 45 4.67 -4.15 3.83
N THR A 46 4.27 -2.88 3.75
CA THR A 46 2.92 -2.51 3.28
C THR A 46 2.94 -2.25 1.79
N VAL A 47 1.91 -2.74 1.10
CA VAL A 47 1.73 -2.59 -0.34
C VAL A 47 0.45 -1.81 -0.61
N TYR A 48 0.57 -0.77 -1.43
CA TYR A 48 -0.54 0.08 -1.87
C TYR A 48 -0.65 -0.09 -3.38
N GLY A 49 -1.81 -0.50 -3.88
CA GLY A 49 -2.04 -0.82 -5.29
C GLY A 49 -3.16 0.00 -5.95
N HIS A 50 -3.21 -0.08 -7.28
CA HIS A 50 -4.21 0.53 -8.17
C HIS A 50 -4.16 2.06 -8.29
N MET A 51 -3.02 2.68 -8.01
CA MET A 51 -2.91 4.15 -8.03
C MET A 51 -2.92 4.74 -9.43
N GLU A 52 -3.40 5.98 -9.53
CA GLU A 52 -3.33 6.78 -10.75
C GLU A 52 -2.05 7.62 -10.79
N VAL A 53 -1.67 8.18 -9.64
CA VAL A 53 -0.46 8.99 -9.46
C VAL A 53 0.35 8.43 -8.31
N ILE A 54 1.66 8.30 -8.49
CA ILE A 54 2.61 8.01 -7.42
C ILE A 54 3.43 9.28 -7.17
N GLU A 55 3.58 9.65 -5.91
CA GLU A 55 4.26 10.89 -5.49
C GLU A 55 5.58 10.64 -4.77
N VAL A 56 5.96 9.37 -4.61
CA VAL A 56 7.20 8.96 -3.96
C VAL A 56 8.04 8.07 -4.86
N VAL A 57 9.33 7.96 -4.54
CA VAL A 57 10.30 7.16 -5.31
C VAL A 57 11.01 6.14 -4.43
N ALA A 58 11.52 5.07 -5.03
CA ALA A 58 12.31 4.08 -4.31
C ALA A 58 13.53 4.72 -3.63
N GLY A 59 13.82 4.29 -2.40
CA GLY A 59 14.85 4.84 -1.52
C GLY A 59 14.38 6.00 -0.65
N GLN A 60 13.21 6.58 -0.92
CA GLN A 60 12.66 7.67 -0.12
C GLN A 60 12.20 7.19 1.27
N ARG A 61 12.59 7.91 2.32
CA ARG A 61 12.00 7.74 3.66
C ARG A 61 10.68 8.49 3.73
N VAL A 62 9.69 7.87 4.35
CA VAL A 62 8.37 8.45 4.57
C VAL A 62 7.95 8.31 6.03
N ALA A 63 7.20 9.28 6.51
CA ALA A 63 6.55 9.22 7.81
C ALA A 63 5.17 8.54 7.71
N GLY A 64 4.70 7.95 8.80
CA GLY A 64 3.30 7.57 8.95
C GLY A 64 2.40 8.78 8.76
N GLY A 65 1.37 8.63 7.94
CA GLY A 65 0.48 9.72 7.54
C GLY A 65 1.04 10.65 6.45
N GLN A 66 2.22 10.37 5.89
CA GLN A 66 2.72 11.10 4.72
C GLN A 66 1.98 10.63 3.46
N GLU A 67 1.57 11.59 2.61
CA GLU A 67 0.97 11.29 1.30
C GLU A 67 1.99 10.63 0.38
N ILE A 68 1.58 9.57 -0.30
CA ILE A 68 2.47 8.74 -1.14
C ILE A 68 1.98 8.59 -2.57
N ALA A 69 0.68 8.72 -2.79
CA ALA A 69 0.03 8.44 -4.06
C ALA A 69 -1.43 8.92 -4.05
N LEU A 70 -2.07 8.89 -5.21
CA LEU A 70 -3.49 9.16 -5.38
C LEU A 70 -4.21 7.93 -5.93
N VAL A 71 -5.40 7.64 -5.38
CA VAL A 71 -6.26 6.51 -5.79
C VAL A 71 -6.51 6.54 -7.29
N GLY A 72 -6.42 5.37 -7.90
CA GLY A 72 -6.78 5.15 -9.30
C GLY A 72 -7.67 3.93 -9.47
N SER A 73 -7.62 3.37 -10.67
CA SER A 73 -8.28 2.11 -11.01
C SER A 73 -7.42 1.29 -11.98
N GLN A 74 -6.10 1.45 -11.92
CA GLN A 74 -5.17 0.79 -12.83
C GLN A 74 -5.00 -0.71 -12.52
N GLY A 75 -4.56 -1.50 -13.49
CA GLY A 75 -4.34 -2.94 -13.31
C GLY A 75 -5.65 -3.74 -13.23
N PHE A 76 -5.67 -4.78 -12.42
CA PHE A 76 -6.83 -5.66 -12.23
C PHE A 76 -7.81 -5.04 -11.23
N SER A 77 -8.44 -3.95 -11.64
CA SER A 77 -9.43 -3.23 -10.85
C SER A 77 -10.74 -3.07 -11.64
N THR A 78 -11.88 -3.14 -10.95
CA THR A 78 -13.22 -2.94 -11.52
C THR A 78 -13.79 -1.55 -11.20
N GLY A 79 -13.06 -0.73 -10.43
CA GLY A 79 -13.45 0.62 -10.08
C GLY A 79 -12.49 1.26 -9.08
N PRO A 80 -12.62 2.57 -8.80
CA PRO A 80 -11.67 3.27 -7.94
C PRO A 80 -11.63 2.75 -6.50
N HIS A 81 -10.46 2.28 -6.05
CA HIS A 81 -10.20 1.84 -4.69
C HIS A 81 -8.70 1.76 -4.40
N LEU A 82 -8.33 1.73 -3.12
CA LEU A 82 -7.02 1.29 -2.66
C LEU A 82 -7.06 -0.22 -2.42
N HIS A 83 -6.14 -0.96 -3.04
CA HIS A 83 -5.82 -2.31 -2.61
C HIS A 83 -4.63 -2.27 -1.65
N PHE A 84 -4.79 -2.81 -0.44
CA PHE A 84 -3.78 -2.76 0.61
C PHE A 84 -3.39 -4.16 1.07
N GLU A 85 -2.09 -4.50 0.98
CA GLU A 85 -1.54 -5.77 1.49
C GLU A 85 -0.49 -5.54 2.58
N VAL A 86 -0.24 -6.59 3.38
CA VAL A 86 0.85 -6.62 4.36
C VAL A 86 1.66 -7.90 4.20
N HIS A 87 2.98 -7.76 4.01
CA HIS A 87 3.94 -8.86 3.95
C HIS A 87 4.85 -8.81 5.18
N VAL A 88 4.94 -9.91 5.94
CA VAL A 88 5.71 -9.92 7.20
C VAL A 88 7.19 -10.21 6.95
N GLY A 89 8.07 -9.38 7.53
CA GLY A 89 9.52 -9.58 7.57
C GLY A 89 10.31 -9.10 6.34
N ASP A 90 9.75 -9.23 5.12
CA ASP A 90 10.32 -8.65 3.89
C ASP A 90 9.29 -8.60 2.74
N ILE A 91 9.69 -8.09 1.58
CA ILE A 91 8.82 -7.91 0.39
C ILE A 91 8.27 -9.23 -0.17
N ASN A 92 8.97 -10.34 0.01
CA ASN A 92 8.55 -11.69 -0.35
C ASN A 92 8.03 -12.48 0.87
N GLY A 93 7.82 -11.78 1.98
CA GLY A 93 7.33 -12.34 3.23
C GLY A 93 5.93 -12.93 3.12
N THR A 94 5.50 -13.59 4.20
CA THR A 94 4.15 -14.17 4.26
C THR A 94 3.11 -13.05 4.26
N ARG A 95 2.13 -13.14 3.35
CA ARG A 95 1.00 -12.22 3.30
C ARG A 95 0.06 -12.52 4.45
N VAL A 96 -0.32 -11.49 5.21
CA VAL A 96 -1.21 -11.62 6.36
C VAL A 96 -2.44 -10.73 6.18
N ASP A 97 -3.49 -11.03 6.94
CA ASP A 97 -4.71 -10.23 6.97
C ASP A 97 -4.40 -8.79 7.42
N PRO A 98 -4.58 -7.78 6.55
CA PRO A 98 -4.31 -6.39 6.90
C PRO A 98 -5.20 -5.85 8.03
N VAL A 99 -6.45 -6.33 8.17
CA VAL A 99 -7.37 -5.86 9.22
C VAL A 99 -6.82 -6.21 10.59
N ILE A 100 -6.36 -7.44 10.76
CA ILE A 100 -5.74 -7.89 12.02
C ILE A 100 -4.43 -7.14 12.28
N TRP A 101 -3.61 -6.94 11.24
CA TRP A 101 -2.34 -6.22 11.37
C TRP A 101 -2.54 -4.74 11.78
N LEU A 102 -3.58 -4.08 11.24
CA LEU A 102 -4.00 -2.73 11.60
C LEU A 102 -4.60 -2.67 13.01
N ALA A 103 -5.47 -3.62 13.36
CA ALA A 103 -6.11 -3.67 14.68
C ALA A 103 -5.09 -3.82 15.82
N ASN A 104 -4.02 -4.61 15.60
CA ASN A 104 -2.89 -4.72 16.54
C ASN A 104 -2.12 -3.41 16.73
N ARG A 105 -2.35 -2.41 15.87
CA ARG A 105 -1.81 -1.06 15.92
C ARG A 105 -2.87 0.00 16.28
N GLY A 106 -4.05 -0.44 16.72
CA GLY A 106 -5.15 0.43 17.16
C GLY A 106 -5.95 1.06 16.03
N VAL A 107 -5.82 0.57 14.79
CA VAL A 107 -6.56 1.06 13.62
C VAL A 107 -7.65 0.05 13.25
N TYR A 108 -8.87 0.53 13.07
CA TYR A 108 -10.03 -0.28 12.69
C TYR A 108 -10.59 0.23 11.37
N VAL A 109 -10.83 -0.69 10.44
CA VAL A 109 -11.30 -0.45 9.06
C VAL A 109 -12.45 -1.38 8.73
#